data_AF-A0A183IGE3-F1
#
_entry.id   AF-A0A183IGE3-F1
#
_cell.length_a   1.000
_cell.length_b   1.000
_cell.length_c   1.000
_cell.angle_alpha   90.00
_cell.angle_beta   90.00
_cell.angle_gamma   90.00
#
_symmetry.space_group_name_H-M   'P 1'
#
loop_
_entity.id
_entity.type
_entity.pdbx_description
1 polymer ?
#
loop_
_entity_poly.entity_id
_entity_poly.type
_entity_poly.pdbx_seq_one_letter_code
_entity_poly.pdbx_strand_id
1 'polypeptide(L)'
;MEETTQTLPNPFVNNIHFGARDRVKIALMTVFVFPVRLMLAAFLIGVAYLAAVIILFQYEVELEAPLKGWRKRGKEFVARVMVYLHFVLGVFPVTVKGRRAEPWEAPILVVAPHSSFYDALPYCLLNAPSFIGKSSLINMPVFGKLISLTKPILVNRDMKKSRKMTAEKLKERAWKVYNQRKNGITSPLSQIMIFPEGTCTNRTQLIHFKAGAFAAQLPIQPVCLRWPESSLHTAWTWEGPGM
;
A
#
# COMPACT_ATOMS: atom_id res chain seq x y z
N MET A 1 -35.76 14.21 -28.35
CA MET A 1 -34.88 14.48 -27.20
C MET A 1 -33.70 13.56 -27.34
N GLU A 2 -32.60 14.07 -27.91
CA GLU A 2 -31.33 13.34 -27.97
C GLU A 2 -30.73 13.39 -26.56
N GLU A 3 -30.80 12.27 -25.85
CA GLU A 3 -30.00 12.07 -24.65
C GLU A 3 -28.53 12.12 -25.09
N THR A 4 -27.87 13.26 -24.88
CA THR A 4 -26.41 13.33 -24.90
C THR A 4 -25.91 12.36 -23.84
N THR A 5 -25.57 11.14 -24.25
CA THR A 5 -24.87 10.16 -23.42
C THR A 5 -23.54 10.82 -23.06
N GLN A 6 -23.47 11.45 -21.88
CA GLN A 6 -22.20 11.90 -21.34
C GLN A 6 -21.33 10.66 -21.22
N THR A 7 -20.34 10.54 -22.10
CA THR A 7 -19.37 9.46 -22.07
C THR A 7 -18.60 9.60 -20.76
N LEU A 8 -18.95 8.76 -19.78
CA LEU A 8 -18.26 8.76 -18.50
C LEU A 8 -16.75 8.54 -18.75
N PRO A 9 -15.88 9.37 -18.14
CA PRO A 9 -14.43 9.22 -18.32
C PRO A 9 -13.99 7.81 -17.92
N ASN A 10 -13.16 7.17 -18.75
CA ASN A 10 -12.66 5.82 -18.45
C ASN A 10 -11.68 5.89 -17.25
N PRO A 11 -11.95 5.19 -16.12
CA PRO A 11 -11.11 5.27 -14.92
C PRO A 11 -9.76 4.54 -15.06
N PHE A 12 -9.55 3.83 -16.16
CA PHE A 12 -8.34 3.05 -16.46
C PHE A 12 -7.46 3.71 -17.53
N VAL A 13 -7.84 4.89 -18.01
CA VAL A 13 -7.09 5.66 -19.01
C VAL A 13 -6.67 6.98 -18.40
N ASN A 14 -5.42 7.37 -18.62
CA ASN A 14 -4.89 8.63 -18.15
C ASN A 14 -4.01 9.26 -19.24
N ASN A 15 -4.59 10.23 -19.95
CA ASN A 15 -3.91 10.93 -21.03
C ASN A 15 -3.18 12.14 -20.48
N ILE A 16 -1.85 12.09 -20.49
CA ILE A 16 -1.00 13.15 -19.97
C ILE A 16 -0.42 13.92 -21.15
N HIS A 17 -0.74 15.21 -21.24
CA HIS A 17 -0.16 16.09 -22.25
C HIS A 17 0.87 17.03 -21.62
N PHE A 18 2.13 16.92 -22.06
CA PHE A 18 3.22 17.79 -21.61
C PHE A 18 3.44 18.94 -22.60
N GLY A 19 3.34 20.17 -22.11
CA GLY A 19 3.70 21.37 -22.87
C GLY A 19 5.21 21.47 -23.09
N ALA A 20 5.63 22.37 -23.98
CA ALA A 20 7.06 22.56 -24.29
C ALA A 20 7.89 22.92 -23.04
N ARG A 21 7.36 23.77 -22.16
CA ARG A 21 8.01 24.13 -20.88
C ARG A 21 8.18 22.94 -19.95
N ASP A 22 7.16 22.07 -19.86
CA ASP A 22 7.23 20.86 -19.03
C ASP A 22 8.28 19.89 -19.56
N ARG A 23 8.40 19.74 -20.89
CA ARG A 23 9.42 18.89 -21.52
C ARG A 23 10.83 19.39 -21.20
N VAL A 24 11.08 20.71 -21.29
CA VAL A 24 12.38 21.30 -20.92
C VAL A 24 12.66 21.08 -19.44
N LYS A 25 11.67 21.30 -18.57
CA LYS A 25 11.81 21.06 -17.12
C LYS A 25 12.12 19.58 -16.82
N ILE A 26 11.42 18.64 -17.46
CA ILE A 26 11.66 17.20 -17.31
C ILE A 26 13.07 16.84 -17.79
N ALA A 27 13.53 17.39 -18.92
CA ALA A 27 14.88 17.15 -19.41
C ALA A 27 15.94 17.62 -18.40
N LEU A 28 15.82 18.84 -17.88
CA LEU A 28 16.73 19.37 -16.86
C LEU A 28 16.68 18.54 -15.56
N MET A 29 15.49 18.21 -15.06
CA MET A 29 15.35 17.40 -13.85
C MET A 29 15.91 15.98 -14.04
N THR A 30 15.79 15.40 -15.24
CA THR A 30 16.36 14.09 -15.56
C THR A 30 17.89 14.11 -15.56
N VAL A 31 18.52 15.18 -16.04
CA VAL A 31 20.00 15.27 -16.09
C VAL A 31 20.59 15.61 -14.72
N PHE A 32 20.01 16.58 -14.02
CA PHE A 32 20.64 17.15 -12.83
C PHE A 32 20.11 16.59 -11.51
N VAL A 33 18.81 16.31 -11.42
CA VAL A 33 18.16 15.95 -10.14
C VAL A 33 17.99 14.45 -10.01
N PHE A 34 17.63 13.77 -11.09
CA PHE A 34 17.34 12.34 -11.08
C PHE A 34 18.54 11.48 -10.66
N PRO A 35 19.79 11.70 -11.11
CA PRO A 35 20.93 10.87 -10.68
C PRO A 35 21.16 10.95 -9.17
N VAL A 36 21.09 12.16 -8.60
CA VAL A 36 21.24 12.38 -7.15
C VAL A 36 20.11 11.68 -6.39
N ARG A 37 18.86 11.83 -6.83
CA ARG A 37 17.71 11.15 -6.22
C ARG A 37 17.82 9.63 -6.32
N LEU A 38 18.30 9.11 -7.45
CA LEU A 38 18.48 7.67 -7.66
C LEU A 38 19.54 7.10 -6.71
N MET A 39 20.68 7.78 -6.55
CA MET A 39 21.72 7.37 -5.59
C MET A 39 21.21 7.37 -4.15
N LEU A 40 20.52 8.43 -3.74
CA LEU A 40 19.91 8.53 -2.40
C LEU A 40 18.83 7.46 -2.19
N ALA A 41 17.99 7.22 -3.19
CA ALA A 41 16.96 6.19 -3.15
C ALA A 41 17.58 4.79 -3.02
N ALA A 42 18.62 4.48 -3.79
CA ALA A 42 19.35 3.23 -3.72
C ALA A 42 19.98 3.03 -2.34
N PHE A 43 20.59 4.08 -1.77
CA PHE A 43 21.13 4.05 -0.41
C PHE A 43 20.05 3.74 0.64
N LEU A 44 18.92 4.46 0.60
CA LEU A 44 17.82 4.25 1.55
C LEU A 44 17.18 2.86 1.43
N ILE A 45 17.02 2.35 0.21
CA ILE A 45 16.54 0.98 -0.05
C ILE A 45 17.56 -0.03 0.51
N GLY A 46 18.86 0.20 0.32
CA GLY A 46 19.92 -0.63 0.89
C GLY A 46 19.86 -0.69 2.41
N VAL A 47 19.72 0.46 3.08
CA VAL A 47 19.56 0.56 4.54
C VAL A 47 18.30 -0.19 5.00
N ALA A 48 17.17 0.04 4.34
CA ALA A 48 15.91 -0.63 4.67
C ALA A 48 16.01 -2.16 4.51
N TYR A 49 16.68 -2.61 3.43
CA TYR A 49 16.88 -4.03 3.14
C TYR A 49 17.78 -4.71 4.18
N LEU A 50 18.93 -4.12 4.49
CA LEU A 50 19.85 -4.65 5.50
C LEU A 50 19.18 -4.74 6.86
N ALA A 51 18.43 -3.70 7.25
CA ALA A 51 17.63 -3.72 8.47
C ALA A 51 16.58 -4.85 8.44
N ALA A 52 15.90 -5.07 7.31
CA ALA A 52 14.93 -6.16 7.16
C ALA A 52 15.58 -7.55 7.28
N VAL A 53 16.77 -7.74 6.71
CA VAL A 53 17.55 -8.97 6.84
C VAL A 53 17.89 -9.23 8.31
N ILE A 54 18.39 -8.22 9.03
CA ILE A 54 18.73 -8.34 10.46
C ILE A 54 17.49 -8.65 11.30
N ILE A 55 16.38 -7.95 11.07
CA ILE A 55 15.12 -8.16 11.82
C ILE A 55 14.60 -9.58 11.63
N LEU A 56 14.68 -10.11 10.41
CA LEU A 56 14.20 -11.44 10.06
C LEU A 56 15.24 -12.55 10.32
N PHE A 57 16.46 -12.21 10.72
CA PHE A 57 17.50 -13.19 11.00
C PHE A 57 17.08 -14.10 12.15
N GLN A 58 17.14 -15.42 11.90
CA GLN A 58 16.70 -16.49 12.80
C GLN A 58 15.28 -16.28 13.38
N TYR A 59 14.45 -15.49 12.73
CA TYR A 59 13.04 -15.38 13.10
C TYR A 59 12.30 -16.47 12.35
N GLU A 60 11.73 -17.44 13.06
CA GLU A 60 10.82 -18.40 12.44
C GLU A 60 9.74 -17.62 11.70
N VAL A 61 9.70 -17.80 10.39
CA VAL A 61 8.79 -17.07 9.51
C VAL A 61 7.41 -17.72 9.61
N GLU A 62 6.87 -17.79 10.82
CA GLU A 62 5.44 -17.86 10.97
C GLU A 62 4.92 -16.49 10.49
N LEU A 63 4.44 -16.49 9.24
CA LEU A 63 3.96 -15.29 8.52
C LEU A 63 2.81 -14.61 9.26
N GLU A 64 2.24 -15.26 10.28
CA GLU A 64 1.06 -14.81 11.00
C GLU A 64 1.36 -14.25 12.40
N ALA A 65 2.53 -14.56 12.98
CA ALA A 65 2.90 -14.08 14.31
C ALA A 65 3.33 -12.59 14.28
N PRO A 66 2.88 -11.77 15.25
CA PRO A 66 3.30 -10.37 15.33
C PRO A 66 4.80 -10.26 15.69
N LEU A 67 5.48 -9.29 15.09
CA LEU A 67 6.81 -8.88 15.55
C LEU A 67 6.68 -8.27 16.95
N LYS A 68 7.54 -8.73 17.88
CA LYS A 68 7.57 -8.26 19.27
C LYS A 68 8.92 -7.58 19.60
N GLY A 69 8.93 -6.75 20.62
CA GLY A 69 10.16 -6.13 21.16
C GLY A 69 10.94 -5.31 20.14
N TRP A 70 12.26 -5.53 20.07
CA TRP A 70 13.16 -4.77 19.18
C TRP A 70 12.83 -4.95 17.69
N ARG A 71 12.31 -6.12 17.29
CA ARG A 71 11.92 -6.38 15.89
C ARG A 71 10.74 -5.51 15.45
N LYS A 72 9.80 -5.22 16.36
CA LYS A 72 8.70 -4.26 16.11
C LYS A 72 9.26 -2.85 15.88
N ARG A 73 10.14 -2.39 16.77
CA ARG A 73 10.82 -1.08 16.64
C ARG A 73 11.66 -0.99 15.36
N GLY A 74 12.32 -2.10 14.99
CA GLY A 74 13.04 -2.22 13.73
C GLY A 74 12.13 -2.09 12.51
N LYS A 75 10.95 -2.72 12.51
CA LYS A 75 9.94 -2.53 11.45
C LYS A 75 9.52 -1.07 11.34
N GLU A 76 9.25 -0.41 12.46
CA GLU A 76 8.87 1.01 12.49
C GLU A 76 10.01 1.91 11.97
N PHE A 77 11.28 1.57 12.26
CA PHE A 77 12.43 2.23 11.67
C PHE A 77 12.46 2.05 10.15
N VAL A 78 12.30 0.82 9.64
CA VAL A 78 12.22 0.56 8.20
C VAL A 78 11.09 1.37 7.56
N ALA A 79 9.91 1.42 8.17
CA ALA A 79 8.79 2.22 7.68
C ALA A 79 9.15 3.72 7.57
N ARG A 80 9.85 4.28 8.56
CA ARG A 80 10.35 5.67 8.50
C ARG A 80 11.38 5.88 7.39
N VAL A 81 12.31 4.94 7.19
CA VAL A 81 13.27 4.99 6.07
C VAL A 81 12.52 5.00 4.73
N MET A 82 11.46 4.20 4.60
CA MET A 82 10.61 4.21 3.41
C MET A 82 9.84 5.53 3.24
N VAL A 83 9.44 6.21 4.31
CA VAL A 83 8.87 7.57 4.22
C VAL A 83 9.91 8.56 3.66
N TYR A 84 11.15 8.51 4.14
CA TYR A 84 12.24 9.34 3.60
C TYR A 84 12.55 9.03 2.14
N LEU A 85 12.45 7.75 1.73
CA LEU A 85 12.58 7.36 0.32
C LEU A 85 11.53 8.09 -0.54
N HIS A 86 10.26 8.13 -0.12
CA HIS A 86 9.22 8.84 -0.86
C HIS A 86 9.48 10.36 -0.92
N PHE A 87 10.04 10.94 0.15
CA PHE A 87 10.48 12.33 0.15
C PHE A 87 11.59 12.58 -0.88
N VAL A 88 12.61 11.71 -0.94
CA VAL A 88 13.69 11.76 -1.95
C VAL A 88 13.11 11.65 -3.37
N LEU A 89 12.09 10.81 -3.58
CA LEU A 89 11.40 10.69 -4.85
C LEU A 89 10.51 11.91 -5.19
N GLY A 90 10.33 12.84 -4.26
CA GLY A 90 9.63 14.11 -4.48
C GLY A 90 8.17 14.13 -4.03
N VAL A 91 7.77 13.21 -3.14
CA VAL A 91 6.41 13.16 -2.61
C VAL A 91 6.33 13.90 -1.27
N PHE A 92 5.90 15.16 -1.30
CA PHE A 92 5.68 15.99 -0.11
C PHE A 92 4.80 17.22 -0.41
N PRO A 93 4.16 17.84 0.61
CA PRO A 93 3.93 17.36 1.98
C PRO A 93 2.67 16.49 2.12
N VAL A 94 2.62 15.61 3.12
CA VAL A 94 1.41 14.81 3.45
C VAL A 94 0.68 15.44 4.63
N THR A 95 -0.62 15.69 4.46
CA THR A 95 -1.51 16.13 5.55
C THR A 95 -2.41 14.98 5.97
N VAL A 96 -2.36 14.61 7.25
CA VAL A 96 -3.27 13.61 7.83
C VAL A 96 -4.40 14.34 8.56
N LYS A 97 -5.65 14.02 8.21
CA LYS A 97 -6.84 14.55 8.88
C LYS A 97 -7.58 13.41 9.59
N GLY A 98 -8.00 13.67 10.82
CA GLY A 98 -8.72 12.70 11.67
C GLY A 98 -7.80 11.82 12.53
N ARG A 99 -8.41 10.90 13.28
CA ARG A 99 -7.74 9.96 14.19
C ARG A 99 -7.71 8.57 13.56
N ARG A 100 -6.56 7.90 13.59
CA ARG A 100 -6.48 6.46 13.30
C ARG A 100 -7.15 5.70 14.44
N ALA A 101 -8.12 4.85 14.11
CA ALA A 101 -8.75 3.95 15.06
C ALA A 101 -7.73 2.92 15.55
N GLU A 102 -7.82 2.57 16.83
CA GLU A 102 -7.00 1.51 17.38
C GLU A 102 -7.33 0.17 16.70
N PRO A 103 -6.39 -0.78 16.65
CA PRO A 103 -6.63 -2.02 15.92
C PRO A 103 -7.87 -2.82 16.40
N TRP A 104 -8.23 -2.74 17.68
CA TRP A 104 -9.46 -3.37 18.20
C TRP A 104 -10.73 -2.55 17.96
N GLU A 105 -10.63 -1.24 17.69
CA GLU A 105 -11.78 -0.41 17.30
C GLU A 105 -12.15 -0.65 15.84
N ALA A 106 -11.15 -0.81 14.98
CA ALA A 106 -11.31 -1.14 13.57
C ALA A 106 -10.13 -1.99 13.07
N PRO A 107 -10.24 -3.32 12.99
CA PRO A 107 -9.13 -4.19 12.55
C PRO A 107 -8.73 -3.99 11.09
N ILE A 108 -9.61 -3.43 10.26
CA ILE A 108 -9.42 -3.26 8.82
C ILE A 108 -9.46 -1.76 8.45
N LEU A 109 -8.43 -1.31 7.75
CA LEU A 109 -8.36 0.01 7.11
C LEU A 109 -8.75 -0.15 5.64
N VAL A 110 -9.88 0.42 5.23
CA VAL A 110 -10.35 0.41 3.84
C VAL A 110 -9.89 1.70 3.19
N VAL A 111 -8.93 1.60 2.27
CA VAL A 111 -8.26 2.77 1.67
C VAL A 111 -8.68 2.94 0.22
N ALA A 112 -9.03 4.16 -0.17
CA ALA A 112 -9.39 4.51 -1.54
C ALA A 112 -9.14 6.01 -1.80
N PRO A 113 -8.98 6.47 -3.05
CA PRO A 113 -8.78 5.67 -4.25
C PRO A 113 -7.40 4.99 -4.27
N HIS A 114 -7.30 3.79 -4.85
CA HIS A 114 -6.05 3.15 -5.20
C HIS A 114 -5.64 3.57 -6.61
N SER A 115 -4.45 4.11 -6.76
CA SER A 115 -4.10 4.81 -7.98
C SER A 115 -2.64 4.83 -8.33
N SER A 116 -1.73 4.61 -7.40
CA SER A 116 -0.31 4.78 -7.68
C SER A 116 0.55 3.90 -6.78
N PHE A 117 1.77 3.60 -7.23
CA PHE A 117 2.79 3.07 -6.33
C PHE A 117 3.09 3.99 -5.14
N TYR A 118 2.85 5.29 -5.28
CA TYR A 118 2.97 6.23 -4.17
C TYR A 118 1.92 6.01 -3.06
N ASP A 119 0.89 5.19 -3.28
CA ASP A 119 -0.01 4.74 -2.21
C ASP A 119 0.73 3.87 -1.17
N ALA A 120 1.98 3.46 -1.44
CA ALA A 120 2.88 2.89 -0.43
C ALA A 120 3.29 3.91 0.66
N LEU A 121 3.22 5.22 0.41
CA LEU A 121 3.53 6.25 1.40
C LEU A 121 2.57 6.24 2.61
N PRO A 122 1.23 6.36 2.43
CA PRO A 122 0.30 6.27 3.56
C PRO A 122 0.40 4.92 4.28
N TYR A 123 0.72 3.85 3.55
CA TYR A 123 1.02 2.55 4.14
C TYR A 123 2.24 2.59 5.09
N CYS A 124 3.33 3.25 4.70
CA CYS A 124 4.52 3.43 5.53
C CYS A 124 4.27 4.37 6.72
N LEU A 125 3.52 5.46 6.52
CA LEU A 125 3.11 6.38 7.60
C LEU A 125 2.28 5.68 8.68
N LEU A 126 1.56 4.63 8.31
CA LEU A 126 0.77 3.81 9.23
C LEU A 126 1.58 2.64 9.85
N ASN A 127 2.91 2.73 9.83
CA ASN A 127 3.85 1.73 10.35
C ASN A 127 3.72 0.35 9.67
N ALA A 128 3.49 0.35 8.36
CA ALA A 128 3.40 -0.85 7.53
C ALA A 128 2.41 -1.90 8.09
N PRO A 129 1.09 -1.63 8.02
CA PRO A 129 0.05 -2.59 8.41
C PRO A 129 0.11 -3.87 7.57
N SER A 130 -0.58 -4.94 7.97
CA SER A 130 -0.69 -6.11 7.09
C SER A 130 -1.50 -5.76 5.84
N PHE A 131 -1.28 -6.45 4.72
CA PHE A 131 -2.07 -6.27 3.50
C PHE A 131 -2.28 -7.61 2.80
N ILE A 132 -3.17 -7.63 1.82
CA ILE A 132 -3.44 -8.81 0.99
C ILE A 132 -2.63 -8.68 -0.31
N GLY A 133 -1.72 -9.61 -0.56
CA GLY A 133 -0.76 -9.53 -1.67
C GLY A 133 -0.62 -10.84 -2.44
N LYS A 134 -0.10 -10.78 -3.68
CA LYS A 134 0.26 -11.98 -4.44
C LYS A 134 1.42 -12.69 -3.74
N SER A 135 1.39 -14.03 -3.67
CA SER A 135 2.46 -14.83 -3.06
C SER A 135 3.83 -14.59 -3.71
N SER A 136 3.89 -14.24 -5.00
CA SER A 136 5.15 -13.94 -5.68
C SER A 136 5.86 -12.69 -5.14
N LEU A 137 5.16 -11.79 -4.42
CA LEU A 137 5.75 -10.56 -3.89
C LEU A 137 6.88 -10.84 -2.88
N ILE A 138 6.75 -11.89 -2.07
CA ILE A 138 7.80 -12.26 -1.09
C ILE A 138 9.06 -12.84 -1.74
N ASN A 139 8.96 -13.25 -3.01
CA ASN A 139 10.09 -13.80 -3.77
C ASN A 139 10.83 -12.72 -4.57
N MET A 140 10.35 -11.48 -4.57
CA MET A 140 11.04 -10.38 -5.25
C MET A 140 12.39 -10.11 -4.56
N PRO A 141 13.49 -9.99 -5.33
CA PRO A 141 14.77 -9.54 -4.78
C PRO A 141 14.59 -8.21 -4.05
N VAL A 142 15.25 -8.07 -2.89
CA VAL A 142 15.19 -6.88 -2.01
C VAL A 142 13.81 -6.68 -1.37
N PHE A 143 12.77 -6.40 -2.17
CA PHE A 143 11.43 -6.06 -1.70
C PHE A 143 10.73 -7.21 -0.98
N GLY A 144 11.03 -8.48 -1.30
CA GLY A 144 10.42 -9.63 -0.64
C GLY A 144 10.65 -9.67 0.86
N LYS A 145 11.85 -9.27 1.32
CA LYS A 145 12.17 -9.16 2.75
C LYS A 145 11.44 -7.99 3.42
N LEU A 146 11.39 -6.83 2.75
CA LEU A 146 10.63 -5.67 3.23
C LEU A 146 9.14 -6.00 3.39
N ILE A 147 8.56 -6.65 2.38
CA ILE A 147 7.16 -7.10 2.39
C ILE A 147 6.93 -8.13 3.50
N SER A 148 7.88 -9.03 3.75
CA SER A 148 7.76 -10.03 4.82
C SER A 148 7.66 -9.43 6.23
N LEU A 149 8.28 -8.26 6.48
CA LEU A 149 8.15 -7.54 7.75
C LEU A 149 6.70 -7.13 8.07
N THR A 150 5.88 -6.97 7.03
CA THR A 150 4.50 -6.50 7.13
C THR A 150 3.52 -7.61 7.51
N LYS A 151 3.98 -8.86 7.49
CA LYS A 151 3.17 -10.07 7.75
C LYS A 151 1.92 -10.09 6.85
N PRO A 152 2.09 -10.13 5.52
CA PRO A 152 0.99 -10.03 4.57
C PRO A 152 0.19 -11.34 4.50
N ILE A 153 -1.09 -11.21 4.16
CA ILE A 153 -1.92 -12.36 3.79
C ILE A 153 -1.64 -12.64 2.31
N LEU A 154 -0.92 -13.73 2.05
CA LEU A 154 -0.49 -14.10 0.70
C LEU A 154 -1.55 -14.90 -0.04
N VAL A 155 -1.77 -14.53 -1.30
CA VAL A 155 -2.77 -15.12 -2.19
C VAL A 155 -2.09 -15.70 -3.42
N ASN A 156 -2.41 -16.95 -3.76
CA ASN A 156 -2.01 -17.56 -5.02
C ASN A 156 -3.19 -17.51 -6.00
N ARG A 157 -3.21 -16.50 -6.87
CA ARG A 157 -4.36 -16.22 -7.76
C ARG A 157 -4.58 -17.28 -8.84
N ASP A 158 -3.59 -18.11 -9.12
CA ASP A 158 -3.64 -19.13 -10.19
C ASP A 158 -4.50 -20.35 -9.79
N MET A 159 -4.82 -20.48 -8.49
CA MET A 159 -5.68 -21.54 -7.97
C MET A 159 -7.07 -20.99 -7.61
N LYS A 160 -8.14 -21.46 -8.28
CA LYS A 160 -9.53 -21.08 -7.96
C LYS A 160 -9.91 -21.28 -6.47
N LYS A 161 -9.36 -22.30 -5.79
CA LYS A 161 -9.52 -22.54 -4.33
C LYS A 161 -8.93 -21.42 -3.46
N SER A 162 -7.95 -20.65 -3.97
CA SER A 162 -7.24 -19.65 -3.18
C SER A 162 -8.11 -18.46 -2.77
N ARG A 163 -9.12 -18.08 -3.55
CA ARG A 163 -9.98 -16.92 -3.22
C ARG A 163 -10.78 -17.12 -1.94
N LYS A 164 -11.43 -18.29 -1.79
CA LYS A 164 -12.19 -18.63 -0.57
C LYS A 164 -11.25 -18.73 0.63
N MET A 165 -10.12 -19.43 0.48
CA MET A 165 -9.12 -19.55 1.54
C MET A 165 -8.56 -18.19 1.97
N THR A 166 -8.36 -17.26 1.04
CA THR A 166 -7.91 -15.89 1.35
C THR A 166 -8.95 -15.14 2.18
N ALA A 167 -10.23 -15.26 1.82
CA ALA A 167 -11.31 -14.62 2.57
C ALA A 167 -11.39 -15.17 4.01
N GLU A 168 -11.26 -16.48 4.18
CA GLU A 168 -11.20 -17.11 5.51
C GLU A 168 -9.98 -16.63 6.31
N LYS A 169 -8.78 -16.61 5.71
CA LYS A 169 -7.57 -16.09 6.38
C LYS A 169 -7.69 -14.62 6.75
N LEU A 170 -8.30 -13.81 5.89
CA LEU A 170 -8.60 -12.41 6.19
C LEU A 170 -9.54 -12.30 7.40
N LYS A 171 -10.63 -13.07 7.39
CA LYS A 171 -11.60 -13.09 8.48
C LYS A 171 -10.94 -13.51 9.79
N GLU A 172 -10.20 -14.61 9.79
CA GLU A 172 -9.46 -15.11 10.94
C GLU A 172 -8.48 -14.05 11.49
N ARG A 173 -7.66 -13.44 10.61
CA ARG A 173 -6.70 -12.42 11.00
C ARG A 173 -7.37 -11.17 11.54
N ALA A 174 -8.49 -10.74 10.95
CA ALA A 174 -9.25 -9.58 11.41
C ALA A 174 -9.88 -9.83 12.80
N TRP A 175 -10.43 -11.03 13.02
CA TRP A 175 -10.95 -11.44 14.34
C TRP A 175 -9.86 -11.53 15.41
N LYS A 176 -8.67 -12.06 15.06
CA LYS A 176 -7.50 -12.06 15.96
C LYS A 176 -7.12 -10.63 16.38
N VAL A 177 -7.10 -9.68 15.44
CA VAL A 177 -6.82 -8.26 15.73
C VAL A 177 -7.92 -7.64 16.59
N TYR A 178 -9.20 -7.91 16.29
CA TYR A 178 -10.33 -7.36 17.02
C TYR A 178 -10.37 -7.82 18.47
N ASN A 179 -10.19 -9.13 18.71
CA ASN A 179 -10.29 -9.73 20.04
C ASN A 179 -9.02 -9.57 20.91
N GLN A 180 -7.92 -9.04 20.37
CA GLN A 180 -6.65 -9.01 21.09
C GLN A 180 -6.69 -8.23 22.41
N ARG A 181 -7.52 -7.18 22.51
CA ARG A 181 -7.70 -6.39 23.74
C ARG A 181 -8.36 -7.22 24.84
N LYS A 182 -9.35 -8.05 24.49
CA LYS A 182 -10.01 -8.96 25.43
C LYS A 182 -9.04 -10.05 25.93
N ASN A 183 -8.10 -10.45 25.09
CA ASN A 183 -7.12 -11.50 25.39
C ASN A 183 -5.89 -11.00 26.18
N GLY A 184 -5.87 -9.74 26.64
CA GLY A 184 -4.74 -9.19 27.40
C GLY A 184 -3.43 -9.09 26.61
N ILE A 185 -3.49 -9.10 25.27
CA ILE A 185 -2.30 -9.13 24.42
C ILE A 185 -1.62 -7.75 24.43
N THR A 186 -0.40 -7.69 24.94
CA THR A 186 0.40 -6.45 25.07
C THR A 186 1.09 -6.02 23.77
N SER A 187 1.23 -6.93 22.80
CA SER A 187 1.79 -6.67 21.47
C SER A 187 0.74 -6.94 20.39
N PRO A 188 -0.07 -5.95 20.00
CA PRO A 188 -1.18 -6.15 19.08
C PRO A 188 -0.68 -6.53 17.69
N LEU A 189 -1.42 -7.39 17.01
CA LEU A 189 -1.22 -7.62 15.60
C LEU A 189 -1.56 -6.32 14.84
N SER A 190 -0.78 -6.02 13.79
CA SER A 190 -1.07 -4.84 12.96
C SER A 190 -2.44 -4.98 12.28
N GLN A 191 -3.16 -3.85 12.17
CA GLN A 191 -4.35 -3.71 11.33
C GLN A 191 -4.07 -4.18 9.89
N ILE A 192 -5.13 -4.48 9.17
CA ILE A 192 -5.08 -4.92 7.78
C ILE A 192 -5.50 -3.76 6.90
N MET A 193 -4.61 -3.30 6.03
CA MET A 193 -4.93 -2.30 5.02
C MET A 193 -5.37 -2.99 3.72
N ILE A 194 -6.51 -2.57 3.18
CA ILE A 194 -7.07 -3.11 1.95
C ILE A 194 -7.50 -1.97 1.04
N PHE A 195 -7.09 -2.05 -0.22
CA PHE A 195 -7.66 -1.27 -1.32
C PHE A 195 -8.77 -2.10 -1.98
N PRO A 196 -10.06 -1.83 -1.69
CA PRO A 196 -11.16 -2.70 -2.08
C PRO A 196 -11.44 -2.66 -3.59
N GLU A 197 -10.91 -1.66 -4.30
CA GLU A 197 -10.88 -1.61 -5.77
C GLU A 197 -10.14 -2.82 -6.36
N GLY A 198 -9.06 -3.25 -5.68
CA GLY A 198 -8.21 -4.37 -6.08
C GLY A 198 -7.52 -4.18 -7.44
N THR A 199 -7.40 -2.94 -7.90
CA THR A 199 -6.58 -2.46 -9.02
C THR A 199 -6.34 -0.95 -8.82
N CYS A 200 -5.40 -0.36 -9.55
CA CYS A 200 -5.22 1.09 -9.61
C CYS A 200 -6.17 1.73 -10.64
N THR A 201 -6.63 2.96 -10.35
CA THR A 201 -7.46 3.80 -11.21
C THR A 201 -6.84 5.20 -11.35
N ASN A 202 -7.35 6.01 -12.28
CA ASN A 202 -6.88 7.37 -12.53
C ASN A 202 -7.39 8.41 -11.51
N ARG A 203 -8.16 7.96 -10.49
CA ARG A 203 -8.76 8.77 -9.40
C ARG A 203 -9.85 9.75 -9.83
N THR A 204 -10.25 9.76 -11.09
CA THR A 204 -11.38 10.62 -11.54
C THR A 204 -12.72 10.16 -10.95
N GLN A 205 -12.80 8.89 -10.57
CA GLN A 205 -13.96 8.28 -9.95
C GLN A 205 -13.56 7.04 -9.14
N LEU A 206 -14.40 6.65 -8.18
CA LEU A 206 -14.29 5.38 -7.49
C LEU A 206 -14.94 4.27 -8.33
N ILE A 207 -14.30 3.11 -8.38
CA ILE A 207 -14.87 1.92 -8.99
C ILE A 207 -15.57 1.04 -7.94
N HIS A 208 -16.29 0.03 -8.40
CA HIS A 208 -16.97 -0.91 -7.51
C HIS A 208 -16.00 -1.60 -6.55
N PHE A 209 -16.31 -1.56 -5.26
CA PHE A 209 -15.52 -2.20 -4.23
C PHE A 209 -15.81 -3.69 -4.14
N LYS A 210 -14.75 -4.50 -4.07
CA LYS A 210 -14.87 -5.96 -3.93
C LYS A 210 -15.37 -6.29 -2.51
N ALA A 211 -16.51 -7.00 -2.44
CA ALA A 211 -17.15 -7.41 -1.18
C ALA A 211 -16.22 -8.21 -0.25
N GLY A 212 -15.20 -8.88 -0.80
CA GLY A 212 -14.23 -9.65 -0.02
C GLY A 212 -13.49 -8.82 1.05
N ALA A 213 -13.30 -7.51 0.84
CA ALA A 213 -12.70 -6.62 1.84
C ALA A 213 -13.58 -6.45 3.10
N PHE A 214 -14.89 -6.70 2.98
CA PHE A 214 -15.90 -6.54 4.02
C PHE A 214 -16.41 -7.86 4.59
N ALA A 215 -15.93 -9.00 4.07
CA ALA A 215 -16.41 -10.34 4.41
C ALA A 215 -16.20 -10.71 5.90
N ALA A 216 -15.30 -10.03 6.60
CA ALA A 216 -15.06 -10.25 8.03
C ALA A 216 -16.22 -9.79 8.93
N GLN A 217 -17.09 -8.88 8.44
CA GLN A 217 -18.20 -8.30 9.20
C GLN A 217 -17.77 -7.67 10.54
N LEU A 218 -16.57 -7.09 10.55
CA LEU A 218 -16.01 -6.35 11.69
C LEU A 218 -15.98 -4.85 11.37
N PRO A 219 -15.89 -3.99 12.39
CA PRO A 219 -15.72 -2.56 12.17
C PRO A 219 -14.54 -2.26 11.25
N ILE A 220 -14.73 -1.34 10.32
CA ILE A 220 -13.70 -0.86 9.41
C ILE A 220 -13.47 0.63 9.64
N GLN A 221 -12.26 1.10 9.33
CA GLN A 221 -11.99 2.53 9.20
C GLN A 221 -11.82 2.86 7.72
N PRO A 222 -12.72 3.66 7.12
CA PRO A 222 -12.49 4.22 5.79
C PRO A 222 -11.36 5.25 5.85
N VAL A 223 -10.46 5.21 4.86
CA VAL A 223 -9.35 6.13 4.70
C VAL A 223 -9.37 6.66 3.28
N CYS A 224 -9.51 7.98 3.14
CA CYS A 224 -9.49 8.65 1.85
C CYS A 224 -8.08 9.16 1.54
N LEU A 225 -7.53 8.76 0.39
CA LEU A 225 -6.29 9.32 -0.15
C LEU A 225 -6.61 10.46 -1.10
N ARG A 226 -6.16 11.67 -0.77
CA ARG A 226 -6.32 12.83 -1.65
C ARG A 226 -4.99 13.25 -2.23
N TRP A 227 -4.86 13.08 -3.55
CA TRP A 227 -3.74 13.55 -4.34
C TRP A 227 -4.08 14.92 -4.97
N PRO A 228 -3.11 15.85 -5.13
CA PRO A 228 -3.33 17.07 -5.90
C PRO A 228 -3.72 16.76 -7.34
N GLU A 229 -4.63 17.53 -7.94
CA GLU A 229 -5.06 17.32 -9.34
C GLU A 229 -3.88 17.35 -10.33
N SER A 230 -2.87 18.17 -10.06
CA SER A 230 -1.63 18.24 -10.85
C SER A 230 -0.78 16.95 -10.82
N SER A 231 -1.10 16.00 -9.94
CA SER A 231 -0.39 14.73 -9.81
C SER A 231 -1.03 13.57 -10.55
N LEU A 232 -2.01 13.83 -11.45
CA LEU A 232 -2.61 12.81 -12.32
C LEU A 232 -1.58 11.97 -13.07
N HIS A 233 -0.43 12.55 -13.44
CA HIS A 233 0.68 11.83 -14.08
C HIS A 233 1.25 10.65 -13.27
N THR A 234 0.97 10.58 -11.96
CA THR A 234 1.41 9.49 -11.09
C THR A 234 0.44 8.31 -11.06
N ALA A 235 -0.73 8.43 -11.70
CA ALA A 235 -1.70 7.35 -11.75
C ALA A 235 -1.13 6.16 -12.55
N TRP A 236 -1.07 5.01 -11.90
CA TRP A 236 -0.66 3.73 -12.46
C TRP A 236 -1.84 3.11 -13.21
N THR A 237 -2.16 3.72 -14.34
CA THR A 237 -3.18 3.24 -15.29
C THR A 237 -2.58 3.26 -16.69
N TRP A 238 -2.52 2.10 -17.33
CA TRP A 238 -2.08 1.95 -18.71
C TRP A 238 -3.18 1.21 -19.47
N GLU A 239 -4.00 1.96 -20.22
CA GLU A 239 -5.11 1.52 -21.10
C GLU A 239 -5.98 0.30 -20.68
N GLY A 240 -5.96 -0.10 -19.40
CA GLY A 240 -6.58 -1.33 -18.92
C GLY A 240 -6.04 -2.62 -19.58
N PRO A 241 -6.29 -3.80 -18.99
CA PRO A 241 -6.16 -5.04 -19.74
C PRO A 241 -7.35 -5.15 -20.72
N GLY A 242 -7.16 -4.80 -22.00
CA GLY A 242 -8.17 -5.03 -23.03
C GLY A 242 -8.34 -3.97 -24.13
N MET A 243 -7.28 -3.28 -24.54
CA MET A 243 -7.17 -2.80 -25.93
C MET A 243 -6.13 -3.64 -26.66
#